data_AF-A0A2E6EP32-F1
#
_entry.id   AF-A0A2E6EP32-F1
#
_cell.length_a   1.000
_cell.length_b   1.000
_cell.length_c   1.000
_cell.angle_alpha   90.00
_cell.angle_beta   90.00
_cell.angle_gamma   90.00
#
_symmetry.space_group_name_H-M   'P 1'
#
loop_
_entity.id
_entity.type
_entity.pdbx_description
1 polymer ?
#
loop_
_entity_poly.entity_id
_entity_poly.type
_entity_poly.pdbx_seq_one_letter_code
_entity_poly.pdbx_strand_id
1 'polypeptide(L)'
;MRWIVLSITLLLFGCGKEPAVHLSTADHAKYPRPLNLDEVVSGSMHRSLLDCYRGLSSTAVGSVELGASGSHGLLDVELRSGSGEQALDRCALDTLKGGRLMREVGDTNEHIGFVVTVRFAQE
;
A
#
# COMPACT_ATOMS: atom_id res chain seq x y z
N MET A 1 -35.14 -50.53 11.08
CA MET A 1 -34.48 -49.92 9.91
C MET A 1 -33.97 -48.54 10.31
N ARG A 2 -32.81 -48.15 9.76
CA ARG A 2 -31.83 -47.20 10.27
C ARG A 2 -32.34 -45.76 10.39
N TRP A 3 -31.99 -45.13 11.51
CA TRP A 3 -31.97 -43.69 11.71
C TRP A 3 -30.88 -43.07 10.82
N ILE A 4 -31.22 -42.03 10.06
CA ILE A 4 -30.22 -41.10 9.52
C ILE A 4 -30.74 -39.69 9.81
N VAL A 5 -30.23 -39.15 10.91
CA VAL A 5 -30.22 -37.73 11.25
C VAL A 5 -29.40 -37.05 10.15
N LEU A 6 -30.05 -36.34 9.23
CA LEU A 6 -29.35 -35.51 8.26
C LEU A 6 -28.94 -34.22 8.99
N SER A 7 -27.70 -34.23 9.49
CA SER A 7 -27.00 -33.07 10.01
C SER A 7 -27.09 -31.93 9.00
N ILE A 8 -27.84 -30.88 9.36
CA ILE A 8 -27.78 -29.59 8.68
C ILE A 8 -26.41 -29.02 9.02
N THR A 9 -25.46 -29.24 8.13
CA THR A 9 -24.13 -28.62 8.17
C THR A 9 -24.34 -27.12 8.15
N LEU A 10 -24.08 -26.46 9.28
CA LEU A 10 -23.97 -25.00 9.34
C LEU A 10 -22.95 -24.57 8.29
N LEU A 11 -23.44 -23.88 7.25
CA LEU A 11 -22.64 -22.96 6.46
C LEU A 11 -22.20 -21.85 7.42
N LEU A 12 -21.08 -22.06 8.09
CA LEU A 12 -20.27 -21.00 8.66
C LEU A 12 -19.85 -20.12 7.49
N PHE A 13 -20.67 -19.12 7.16
CA PHE A 13 -20.21 -17.88 6.56
C PHE A 13 -19.24 -17.25 7.56
N GLY A 14 -18.02 -17.78 7.60
CA GLY A 14 -16.91 -17.05 8.17
C GLY A 14 -16.76 -15.80 7.32
N CYS A 15 -17.21 -14.67 7.86
CA CYS A 15 -16.79 -13.35 7.42
C CYS A 15 -15.28 -13.24 7.69
N GLY A 16 -14.48 -13.93 6.88
CA GLY A 16 -13.04 -13.75 6.84
C GLY A 16 -12.82 -12.39 6.22
N LYS A 17 -12.46 -11.41 7.04
CA LYS A 17 -12.06 -10.10 6.53
C LYS A 17 -10.85 -10.31 5.61
N GLU A 18 -10.94 -9.79 4.40
CA GLU A 18 -9.88 -9.87 3.41
C GLU A 18 -8.92 -8.68 3.60
N PRO A 19 -7.59 -8.89 3.46
CA PRO A 19 -6.64 -7.79 3.43
C PRO A 19 -6.98 -6.79 2.33
N ALA A 20 -7.11 -5.53 2.69
CA ALA A 20 -7.36 -4.43 1.78
C ALA A 20 -6.29 -3.34 1.96
N VAL A 21 -5.92 -2.70 0.86
CA VAL A 21 -4.99 -1.57 0.84
C VAL A 21 -5.64 -0.40 0.13
N HIS A 22 -5.61 0.77 0.77
CA HIS A 22 -6.06 2.03 0.21
C HIS A 22 -4.89 2.99 0.09
N LEU A 23 -4.83 3.70 -1.04
CA LEU A 23 -3.76 4.64 -1.37
C LEU A 23 -4.33 6.02 -1.59
N SER A 24 -3.67 7.03 -1.04
CA SER A 24 -3.91 8.42 -1.39
C SER A 24 -2.59 9.14 -1.54
N THR A 25 -2.56 10.18 -2.39
CA THR A 25 -1.38 11.01 -2.55
C THR A 25 -1.69 12.47 -2.23
N ALA A 26 -0.66 13.21 -1.84
CA ALA A 26 -0.75 14.63 -1.55
C ALA A 26 0.53 15.36 -2.02
N ASP A 27 0.43 16.68 -2.09
CA ASP A 27 1.55 17.54 -2.50
C ASP A 27 2.67 17.51 -1.46
N HIS A 28 3.91 17.58 -1.94
CA HIS A 28 5.05 17.82 -1.07
C HIS A 28 5.19 19.31 -0.77
N ALA A 29 5.57 19.64 0.47
CA ALA A 29 5.64 21.04 0.93
C ALA A 29 6.63 21.92 0.14
N LYS A 30 7.62 21.31 -0.52
CA LYS A 30 8.74 22.02 -1.17
C LYS A 30 8.87 21.80 -2.66
N TYR A 31 8.24 20.76 -3.20
CA TYR A 31 8.51 20.31 -4.57
C TYR A 31 7.21 20.07 -5.32
N PRO A 32 7.17 20.36 -6.63
CA PRO A 32 5.99 20.12 -7.43
C PRO A 32 5.65 18.63 -7.47
N ARG A 33 4.34 18.38 -7.44
CA ARG A 33 3.77 17.05 -7.59
C ARG A 33 3.78 16.62 -9.06
N PRO A 34 4.17 15.38 -9.39
CA PRO A 34 4.06 14.87 -10.75
C PRO A 34 2.61 14.76 -11.21
N LEU A 35 2.34 15.12 -12.47
CA LEU A 35 0.97 15.18 -13.01
C LEU A 35 0.26 13.82 -13.06
N ASN A 36 1.00 12.74 -13.28
CA ASN A 36 0.47 11.38 -13.40
C ASN A 36 0.64 10.54 -12.11
N LEU A 37 0.93 11.18 -10.98
CA LEU A 37 1.28 10.48 -9.75
C LEU A 37 0.18 9.51 -9.29
N ASP A 38 -1.09 9.92 -9.30
CA ASP A 38 -2.19 9.06 -8.82
C ASP A 38 -2.33 7.79 -9.64
N GLU A 39 -2.21 7.89 -10.96
CA GLU A 39 -2.26 6.75 -11.87
C GLU A 39 -1.08 5.81 -11.64
N VAL A 40 0.13 6.35 -11.50
CA VAL A 40 1.34 5.56 -11.25
C VAL A 40 1.26 4.87 -9.89
N VAL A 41 0.89 5.57 -8.81
CA VAL A 41 0.81 5.01 -7.46
C VAL A 41 -0.28 3.94 -7.39
N SER A 42 -1.47 4.20 -7.93
CA SER A 42 -2.56 3.22 -7.94
C SER A 42 -2.24 1.99 -8.81
N GLY A 43 -1.62 2.17 -9.97
CA GLY A 43 -1.29 1.07 -10.88
C GLY A 43 -0.09 0.23 -10.45
N SER A 44 0.98 0.85 -9.95
CA SER A 44 2.25 0.17 -9.66
C SER A 44 2.37 -0.33 -8.22
N MET A 45 1.85 0.43 -7.25
CA MET A 45 2.07 0.14 -5.84
C MET A 45 0.97 -0.73 -5.24
N HIS A 46 -0.29 -0.55 -5.68
CA HIS A 46 -1.43 -1.20 -5.02
C HIS A 46 -1.30 -2.71 -4.94
N ARG A 47 -0.99 -3.37 -6.07
CA ARG A 47 -0.80 -4.82 -6.13
C ARG A 47 0.36 -5.27 -5.24
N SER A 48 1.51 -4.60 -5.35
CA SER A 48 2.72 -4.94 -4.58
C SER A 48 2.50 -4.81 -3.07
N LEU A 49 1.79 -3.77 -2.63
CA LEU A 49 1.43 -3.58 -1.22
C LEU A 49 0.45 -4.64 -0.73
N LEU A 50 -0.55 -4.97 -1.54
CA LEU A 50 -1.54 -5.98 -1.20
C LEU A 50 -0.89 -7.37 -1.09
N ASP A 51 0.00 -7.71 -2.01
CA ASP A 51 0.75 -8.96 -1.98
C ASP A 51 1.70 -9.03 -0.77
N CYS A 52 2.41 -7.93 -0.47
CA CYS A 52 3.24 -7.83 0.73
C CYS A 52 2.39 -8.04 2.00
N TYR A 53 1.26 -7.33 2.10
CA TYR A 53 0.38 -7.39 3.27
C TYR A 53 -0.22 -8.79 3.48
N ARG A 54 -0.69 -9.44 2.40
CA ARG A 54 -1.14 -10.85 2.44
C ARG A 54 -0.02 -11.79 2.89
N GLY A 55 1.21 -11.58 2.43
CA GLY A 55 2.38 -12.35 2.80
C GLY A 55 2.75 -12.27 4.29
N LEU A 56 2.40 -11.17 4.97
CA LEU A 56 2.64 -11.03 6.41
C LEU A 56 1.80 -11.98 7.26
N SER A 57 0.74 -12.60 6.71
CA SER A 57 -0.23 -13.41 7.47
C SER A 57 -0.74 -12.70 8.73
N SER A 58 -0.87 -11.38 8.67
CA SER A 58 -1.18 -10.50 9.79
C SER A 58 -2.58 -9.90 9.64
N THR A 59 -3.28 -9.73 10.75
CA THR A 59 -4.53 -8.96 10.83
C THR A 59 -4.29 -7.50 11.24
N ALA A 60 -3.03 -7.07 11.34
CA ALA A 60 -2.66 -5.72 11.73
C ALA A 60 -3.21 -4.71 10.73
N VAL A 61 -3.87 -3.67 11.22
CA VAL A 61 -4.39 -2.55 10.43
C VAL A 61 -3.67 -1.29 10.87
N GLY A 62 -3.48 -0.36 9.94
CA GLY A 62 -2.74 0.85 10.24
C GLY A 62 -2.57 1.74 9.03
N SER A 63 -2.02 2.92 9.26
CA SER A 63 -1.73 3.89 8.20
C SER A 63 -0.26 4.24 8.23
N VAL A 64 0.38 4.27 7.07
CA VAL A 64 1.76 4.69 6.88
C VAL A 64 1.75 5.92 6.00
N GLU A 65 2.48 6.97 6.40
CA GLU A 65 2.68 8.16 5.58
C GLU A 65 4.15 8.24 5.17
N LEU A 66 4.38 8.27 3.86
CA LEU A 66 5.70 8.33 3.25
C LEU A 66 5.87 9.65 2.50
N GLY A 67 6.95 10.36 2.77
CA GLY A 67 7.41 11.47 1.95
C GLY A 67 8.36 10.94 0.88
N ALA A 68 8.22 11.41 -0.35
CA ALA A 68 9.12 11.06 -1.42
C ALA A 68 9.52 12.31 -2.22
N SER A 69 10.80 12.45 -2.51
CA SER A 69 11.31 13.55 -3.35
C SER A 69 12.54 13.12 -4.13
N GLY A 70 12.72 13.68 -5.32
CA GLY A 70 13.75 13.16 -6.22
C GLY A 70 13.88 13.90 -7.54
N SER A 71 14.90 13.52 -8.29
CA SER A 71 15.18 14.00 -9.65
C SER A 71 16.10 13.02 -10.36
N HIS A 72 16.19 13.08 -11.69
CA HIS A 72 17.15 12.29 -12.49
C HIS A 72 17.04 10.78 -12.21
N GLY A 73 15.81 10.26 -12.13
CA GLY A 73 15.55 8.85 -11.84
C GLY A 73 15.83 8.37 -10.40
N LEU A 74 16.27 9.24 -9.49
CA LEU A 74 16.49 8.91 -8.08
C LEU A 74 15.35 9.46 -7.22
N LEU A 75 14.83 8.62 -6.31
CA LEU A 75 13.83 8.99 -5.30
C LEU A 75 14.40 8.75 -3.91
N ASP A 76 14.44 9.79 -3.10
CA ASP A 76 14.60 9.65 -1.66
C ASP A 76 13.23 9.47 -1.02
N VAL A 77 13.14 8.55 -0.06
CA VAL A 77 11.89 8.15 0.58
C VAL A 77 12.08 8.13 2.08
N GLU A 78 11.27 8.93 2.77
CA GLU A 78 11.26 9.04 4.22
C GLU A 78 9.93 8.57 4.81
N LEU A 79 10.01 7.93 5.99
CA LEU A 79 8.84 7.60 6.79
C LEU A 79 8.45 8.84 7.61
N ARG A 80 7.30 9.44 7.28
CA ARG A 80 6.78 10.61 8.00
C ARG A 80 5.92 10.21 9.20
N SER A 81 5.13 9.16 9.04
CA SER A 81 4.33 8.57 10.13
C SER A 81 4.20 7.07 9.94
N GLY A 82 4.44 6.31 11.01
CA GLY A 82 4.36 4.85 11.01
C GLY A 82 2.99 4.33 11.43
N SER A 83 2.69 3.11 11.04
CA SER A 83 1.47 2.39 11.39
C SER A 83 1.42 1.90 12.84
N GLY A 84 2.55 1.94 13.54
CA GLY A 84 2.76 1.26 14.83
C GLY A 84 3.21 -0.20 14.68
N GLU A 85 3.20 -0.75 13.46
CA GLU A 85 3.56 -2.12 13.15
C GLU A 85 4.70 -2.15 12.11
N GLN A 86 5.91 -2.50 12.55
CA GLN A 86 7.11 -2.40 11.73
C GLN A 86 7.01 -3.17 10.40
N ALA A 87 6.26 -4.27 10.36
CA ALA A 87 6.06 -5.05 9.15
C ALA A 87 5.24 -4.29 8.09
N LEU A 88 4.22 -3.54 8.50
CA LEU A 88 3.43 -2.71 7.59
C LEU A 88 4.24 -1.51 7.08
N ASP A 89 5.01 -0.88 7.96
CA ASP A 89 5.91 0.22 7.61
C ASP A 89 6.94 -0.23 6.56
N ARG A 90 7.49 -1.45 6.75
CA ARG A 90 8.43 -2.06 5.80
C ARG A 90 7.76 -2.38 4.46
N CYS A 91 6.57 -2.96 4.44
CA CYS A 91 5.83 -3.19 3.19
C CYS A 91 5.63 -1.89 2.40
N ALA A 92 5.26 -0.80 3.08
CA ALA A 92 5.07 0.50 2.45
C ALA A 92 6.39 1.08 1.90
N LEU A 93 7.44 1.10 2.73
CA LEU A 93 8.76 1.62 2.37
C LEU A 93 9.40 0.87 1.21
N ASP A 94 9.42 -0.46 1.29
CA ASP A 94 10.08 -1.31 0.29
C ASP A 94 9.33 -1.25 -1.05
N THR A 95 7.99 -1.15 -1.03
CA THR A 95 7.22 -0.99 -2.27
C THR A 95 7.52 0.35 -2.95
N LEU A 96 7.60 1.44 -2.18
CA LEU A 96 7.86 2.76 -2.73
C LEU A 96 9.31 2.90 -3.22
N LYS A 97 10.29 2.32 -2.50
CA LYS A 97 11.71 2.32 -2.90
C LYS A 97 12.03 1.36 -4.04
N GLY A 98 11.39 0.18 -4.05
CA GLY A 98 11.58 -0.86 -5.06
C GLY A 98 10.82 -0.59 -6.36
N GLY A 99 9.78 0.24 -6.31
CA GLY A 99 9.01 0.65 -7.48
C GLY A 99 9.85 1.45 -8.47
N ARG A 100 9.61 1.27 -9.77
CA ARG A 100 10.17 2.12 -10.83
C ARG A 100 9.45 3.48 -10.88
N LEU A 101 9.04 4.00 -9.74
CA LEU A 101 8.10 5.11 -9.62
C LEU A 101 8.62 6.34 -10.35
N MET A 102 9.90 6.70 -10.18
CA MET A 102 10.54 7.82 -10.89
C MET A 102 10.54 7.65 -12.41
N ARG A 103 10.68 6.43 -12.91
CA ARG A 103 10.64 6.16 -14.35
C ARG A 103 9.21 6.30 -14.88
N GLU A 104 8.22 5.95 -14.08
CA GLU A 104 6.80 5.94 -14.44
C GLU A 104 6.13 7.32 -14.28
N VAL A 105 6.52 8.11 -13.27
CA VAL A 105 6.07 9.52 -13.13
C VAL A 105 6.72 10.46 -14.14
N GLY A 106 7.67 9.95 -14.93
CA GLY A 106 8.43 10.68 -15.93
C GLY A 106 9.74 11.23 -15.36
N ASP A 107 10.83 10.96 -16.07
CA ASP A 107 12.13 11.56 -15.76
C ASP A 107 12.09 13.04 -16.16
N THR A 108 11.66 13.88 -15.22
CA THR A 108 11.75 15.33 -15.37
C THR A 108 13.13 15.77 -14.89
N ASN A 109 13.70 16.76 -15.57
CA ASN A 109 14.91 17.44 -15.07
C ASN A 109 14.63 18.27 -13.81
N GLU A 110 13.37 18.33 -13.37
CA GLU A 110 12.92 19.09 -12.23
C GLU A 110 12.89 18.21 -10.97
N HIS A 111 13.20 18.82 -9.83
CA HIS A 111 13.09 18.12 -8.56
C HIS A 111 11.61 18.03 -8.17
N ILE A 112 11.08 16.82 -8.08
CA ILE A 112 9.68 16.54 -7.76
C ILE A 112 9.55 16.04 -6.33
N GLY A 113 8.35 16.12 -5.79
CA GLY A 113 8.06 15.49 -4.52
C GLY A 113 6.57 15.31 -4.29
N PHE A 114 6.24 14.32 -3.47
CA PHE A 114 4.88 14.00 -3.09
C PHE A 114 4.84 13.25 -1.76
N VAL A 115 3.65 13.12 -1.21
CA VAL A 115 3.37 12.29 -0.04
C VAL A 115 2.45 11.16 -0.47
N VAL A 116 2.72 9.94 0.00
CA VAL A 116 1.85 8.78 -0.17
C VAL A 116 1.37 8.32 1.19
N THR A 117 0.06 8.20 1.35
CA THR A 117 -0.54 7.56 2.51
C THR A 117 -1.05 6.18 2.11
N VAL A 118 -0.58 5.15 2.82
CA VAL A 118 -0.99 3.76 2.66
C VAL A 118 -1.80 3.35 3.87
N ARG A 119 -3.05 2.94 3.67
CA ARG A 119 -3.91 2.39 4.72
C ARG A 119 -4.11 0.90 4.51
N PHE A 120 -3.70 0.11 5.49
CA PHE A 120 -3.93 -1.33 5.56
C PHE A 120 -5.19 -1.61 6.38
N ALA A 121 -6.12 -2.37 5.81
CA ALA A 121 -7.44 -2.66 6.38
C ALA A 121 -7.83 -4.15 6.20
N GLN A 122 -8.88 -4.55 6.90
CA GLN A 122 -9.46 -5.89 6.87
C GLN A 122 -10.96 -5.72 6.58
N GLU A 123 -11.40 -6.09 5.38
CA GLU A 123 -12.73 -5.77 4.83
C GLU A 123 -13.54 -7.00 4.44
#